data_AF-A0A0H3PLT0-F1
#
_entry.id   AF-A0A0H3PLT0-F1
#
_cell.length_a   1.000
_cell.length_b   1.000
_cell.length_c   1.000
_cell.angle_alpha   90.00
_cell.angle_beta   90.00
_cell.angle_gamma   90.00
#
_symmetry.space_group_name_H-M   'P 1'
#
loop_
_entity.id
_entity.type
_entity.pdbx_description
1 polymer ?
#
loop_
_entity_poly.entity_id
_entity_poly.type
_entity_poly.pdbx_seq_one_letter_code
_entity_poly.pdbx_strand_id
1 'polypeptide(L)'
;MEIISQYGSWLVWITAAFGFFMAFGIGANDVSNSMGTSVGSGTVTAKQAIIIALIFESAGAYLAGGEVTQTIKKWRNRPNTIC
;
A
#
# COMPACT_ATOMS: atom_id res chain seq x y z
N MET A 1 -18.32 12.92 -23.56
CA MET A 1 -17.99 11.54 -23.11
C MET A 1 -17.18 10.76 -24.16
N GLU A 2 -16.48 11.41 -25.11
CA GLU A 2 -15.62 10.69 -26.08
C GLU A 2 -14.20 10.46 -25.56
N ILE A 3 -13.62 11.42 -24.84
CA ILE A 3 -12.24 11.34 -24.32
C ILE A 3 -12.01 10.12 -23.41
N ILE A 4 -12.98 9.79 -22.56
CA ILE A 4 -12.89 8.64 -21.67
C ILE A 4 -13.10 7.32 -22.44
N SER A 5 -13.91 7.31 -23.51
CA SER A 5 -14.15 6.12 -24.32
C SER A 5 -12.99 5.80 -25.28
N GLN A 6 -12.28 6.83 -25.76
CA GLN A 6 -11.18 6.67 -26.73
C GLN A 6 -9.81 6.49 -26.05
N TYR A 7 -9.57 7.16 -24.93
CA TYR A 7 -8.30 7.08 -24.18
C TYR A 7 -8.43 6.38 -22.83
N GLY A 8 -9.61 5.85 -22.49
CA GLY A 8 -9.87 5.21 -21.19
C GLY A 8 -8.87 4.12 -20.84
N SER A 9 -8.56 3.24 -21.79
CA SER A 9 -7.56 2.18 -21.59
C SER A 9 -6.18 2.75 -21.27
N TRP A 10 -5.75 3.80 -21.98
CA TRP A 10 -4.46 4.44 -21.76
C TRP A 10 -4.37 5.14 -20.40
N LEU A 11 -5.45 5.81 -19.99
CA LEU A 11 -5.55 6.43 -18.66
C LEU A 11 -5.48 5.40 -17.53
N VAL A 12 -6.12 4.24 -17.70
CA VAL A 12 -6.04 3.14 -16.72
C VAL A 12 -4.61 2.61 -16.62
N TRP A 13 -3.91 2.42 -17.73
CA TRP A 13 -2.51 1.96 -17.69
C TRP A 13 -1.56 2.95 -17.02
N ILE A 14 -1.69 4.25 -17.30
CA ILE A 14 -0.88 5.28 -16.65
C ILE A 14 -1.17 5.33 -15.16
N THR A 15 -2.44 5.37 -14.76
CA THR A 15 -2.81 5.43 -13.35
C THR A 15 -2.41 4.17 -12.59
N ALA A 16 -2.50 2.99 -13.21
CA ALA A 16 -1.99 1.76 -12.65
C ALA A 16 -0.46 1.80 -12.45
N ALA A 17 0.30 2.31 -13.41
CA ALA A 17 1.75 2.43 -13.30
C ALA A 17 2.16 3.40 -12.17
N PHE A 18 1.51 4.56 -12.07
CA PHE A 18 1.74 5.51 -10.97
C PHE A 18 1.33 4.95 -9.61
N GLY A 19 0.19 4.25 -9.55
CA GLY A 19 -0.26 3.57 -8.33
C GLY A 19 0.71 2.48 -7.88
N PHE A 20 1.26 1.71 -8.82
CA PHE A 20 2.28 0.70 -8.53
C PHE A 20 3.57 1.33 -7.99
N PHE A 21 4.05 2.40 -8.60
CA PHE A 21 5.24 3.11 -8.13
C PHE A 21 5.06 3.67 -6.71
N MET A 22 3.89 4.24 -6.42
CA MET A 22 3.57 4.69 -5.06
C MET A 22 3.47 3.55 -4.05
N ALA A 23 2.83 2.43 -4.42
CA ALA A 23 2.72 1.26 -3.56
C ALA A 23 4.12 0.69 -3.21
N PHE A 24 5.03 0.64 -4.19
CA PHE A 24 6.40 0.21 -3.97
C PHE A 24 7.15 1.14 -2.99
N GLY A 25 7.02 2.46 -3.16
CA GLY A 25 7.63 3.44 -2.28
C GLY A 25 7.10 3.39 -0.84
N ILE A 26 5.78 3.21 -0.68
CA ILE A 26 5.15 3.08 0.65
C ILE A 26 5.60 1.79 1.34
N GLY A 27 5.57 0.66 0.62
CA GLY A 27 6.00 -0.63 1.20
C GLY A 27 7.47 -0.63 1.62
N ALA A 28 8.37 -0.09 0.79
CA ALA A 28 9.78 0.03 1.18
C ALA A 28 10.01 0.87 2.44
N ASN A 29 9.23 1.94 2.61
CA ASN A 29 9.27 2.77 3.82
C ASN A 29 8.73 2.04 5.05
N ASP A 30 7.65 1.27 4.92
CA ASP A 30 7.05 0.55 6.05
C ASP A 30 7.94 -0.61 6.53
N VAL A 31 8.52 -1.36 5.58
CA VAL A 31 9.50 -2.42 5.87
C VAL A 31 10.73 -1.85 6.59
N SER A 32 11.22 -0.68 6.18
CA SER A 32 12.37 -0.04 6.82
C SER A 32 12.05 0.44 8.24
N ASN A 33 10.84 0.93 8.46
CA ASN A 33 10.36 1.38 9.78
C ASN A 33 10.19 0.20 10.76
N SER A 34 9.63 -0.90 10.28
CA SER A 34 9.32 -2.07 11.12
C SER A 34 10.50 -3.03 11.30
N MET A 35 11.37 -3.16 10.29
CA MET A 35 12.51 -4.10 10.32
C MET A 35 13.86 -3.41 10.52
N GLY A 36 13.92 -2.07 10.56
CA GLY A 36 15.17 -1.32 10.72
C GLY A 36 15.92 -1.60 12.03
N THR A 37 15.20 -1.80 13.13
CA THR A 37 15.80 -2.11 14.44
C THR A 37 16.27 -3.57 14.53
N SER A 38 15.52 -4.51 13.94
CA SER A 38 15.89 -5.93 13.90
C SER A 38 17.08 -6.21 12.95
N VAL A 39 17.18 -5.45 11.85
CA VAL A 39 18.33 -5.52 10.94
C VAL A 39 19.52 -4.74 11.50
N GLY A 40 19.30 -3.60 12.17
CA GLY A 40 20.34 -2.80 12.80
C GLY A 40 20.98 -3.45 14.04
N SER A 41 20.23 -4.29 14.77
CA SER A 41 20.73 -5.08 15.91
C SER A 41 21.45 -6.38 15.52
N GLY A 42 21.49 -6.72 14.22
CA GLY A 42 22.11 -7.95 13.73
C GLY A 42 21.30 -9.22 14.00
N THR A 43 20.07 -9.09 14.54
CA THR A 43 19.17 -10.22 14.81
C THR A 43 18.66 -10.87 13.53
N VAL A 44 18.45 -10.08 12.47
CA VAL A 44 17.95 -10.53 11.17
C VAL A 44 18.75 -9.87 10.04
N THR A 45 19.15 -10.64 9.02
CA THR A 45 19.86 -10.07 7.86
C THR A 45 18.90 -9.33 6.92
N ALA A 46 19.38 -8.30 6.20
CA ALA A 46 18.55 -7.54 5.27
C ALA A 46 17.83 -8.42 4.22
N LYS A 47 18.49 -9.49 3.76
CA LYS A 47 17.89 -10.45 2.81
C LYS A 47 16.72 -11.23 3.42
N GLN A 48 16.83 -11.62 4.70
CA GLN A 48 15.75 -12.33 5.40
C GLN A 48 14.57 -11.38 5.68
N ALA A 49 14.86 -10.14 6.08
CA ALA A 49 13.84 -9.13 6.32
C ALA A 49 12.97 -8.86 5.08
N ILE A 50 13.58 -8.81 3.89
CA ILE A 50 12.85 -8.61 2.62
C ILE A 50 11.89 -9.77 2.32
N ILE A 51 12.29 -11.02 2.57
CA ILE A 51 11.44 -12.20 2.33
C ILE A 51 10.25 -12.22 3.30
N ILE A 52 10.50 -11.91 4.57
CA ILE A 52 9.46 -11.83 5.61
C ILE A 52 8.49 -10.70 5.27
N ALA A 53 9.01 -9.51 4.94
CA ALA A 53 8.22 -8.37 4.51
C ALA A 53 7.32 -8.71 3.31
N LEU A 54 7.86 -9.38 2.28
CA LEU A 54 7.06 -9.77 1.11
C LEU A 54 5.85 -10.62 1.49
N ILE A 55 6.01 -11.61 2.38
CA ILE A 55 4.94 -12.52 2.77
C ILE A 55 3.95 -11.83 3.70
N PHE A 56 4.43 -11.19 4.76
CA PHE A 56 3.59 -10.60 5.80
C PHE A 56 2.89 -9.31 5.33
N GLU A 57 3.55 -8.48 4.53
CA GLU A 57 2.96 -7.24 4.01
C GLU A 57 1.93 -7.53 2.91
N SER A 58 2.21 -8.50 2.03
CA SER A 58 1.22 -8.94 1.03
C SER A 58 0.02 -9.62 1.69
N ALA A 59 0.25 -10.45 2.73
CA ALA A 59 -0.83 -11.05 3.51
C ALA A 59 -1.64 -10.00 4.26
N GLY A 60 -0.99 -9.01 4.87
CA GLY A 60 -1.64 -7.89 5.54
C GLY A 60 -2.50 -7.06 4.58
N ALA A 61 -1.96 -6.72 3.41
CA ALA A 61 -2.71 -6.00 2.38
C ALA A 61 -3.96 -6.78 1.90
N TYR A 62 -3.85 -8.10 1.75
CA TYR A 62 -4.96 -8.95 1.32
C TYR A 62 -6.03 -9.11 2.41
N LEU A 63 -5.62 -9.33 3.66
CA LEU A 63 -6.54 -9.62 4.77
C LEU A 63 -7.16 -8.35 5.36
N ALA A 64 -6.38 -7.29 5.56
CA ALA A 64 -6.81 -6.06 6.22
C ALA A 64 -7.24 -4.95 5.25
N GLY A 65 -6.90 -5.03 3.96
CA GLY A 65 -7.22 -3.99 2.98
C GLY A 65 -8.73 -3.73 2.81
N GLY A 66 -9.56 -4.78 2.96
CA GLY A 66 -11.02 -4.68 2.86
C GLY A 66 -11.64 -3.85 3.99
N GLU A 67 -11.19 -4.05 5.24
CA GLU A 67 -11.72 -3.35 6.42
C GLU A 67 -11.36 -1.85 6.41
N VAL A 68 -10.15 -1.51 5.98
CA VAL A 68 -9.69 -0.11 5.88
C VAL A 68 -10.44 0.62 4.77
N THR A 69 -10.71 -0.03 3.64
CA THR A 69 -11.49 0.57 2.54
C THR A 69 -12.93 0.89 2.97
N GLN A 70 -13.55 -0.01 3.74
CA GLN A 70 -14.89 0.23 4.31
C GLN A 70 -14.86 1.39 5.32
N THR A 71 -13.80 1.48 6.12
CA THR A 71 -13.61 2.56 7.10
C THR A 71 -13.46 3.92 6.42
N ILE A 72 -12.66 4.03 5.36
CA ILE A 72 -12.50 5.28 4.58
C ILE A 72 -13.84 5.70 3.95
N LYS A 73 -14.60 4.74 3.40
CA LYS A 73 -15.92 5.00 2.81
C LYS A 73 -16.93 5.51 3.84
N LYS A 74 -16.88 4.98 5.07
CA LYS A 74 -17.72 5.41 6.20
C LYS A 74 -17.31 6.78 6.74
N TRP A 75 -16.01 7.08 6.80
CA TRP A 75 -15.49 8.37 7.26
C TRP A 75 -15.89 9.53 6.35
N ARG A 76 -15.88 9.33 5.03
CA ARG A 76 -16.40 10.32 4.05
C ARG A 76 -17.85 10.72 4.30
N ASN A 77 -18.67 9.82 4.85
CA ASN A 77 -20.12 10.01 5.00
C ASN A 77 -20.53 10.40 6.43
N ARG A 78 -19.58 10.76 7.31
CA ARG A 78 -19.83 11.20 8.69
C ARG A 78 -19.45 12.69 8.83
N PRO A 79 -20.41 13.63 8.85
CA PRO A 79 -20.12 15.06 8.93
C PRO A 79 -19.65 15.57 10.29
N ASN A 80 -19.42 14.70 11.30
CA ASN A 80 -19.13 15.17 12.66
C ASN A 80 -18.29 14.21 13.52
N THR A 81 -17.14 13.77 13.02
CA THR A 81 -16.18 13.02 13.85
C THR A 81 -14.77 13.56 13.64
N ILE A 82 -14.57 14.74 14.22
CA ILE A 82 -13.25 15.28 14.58
C ILE A 82 -13.13 15.00 16.07
N CYS A 83 -12.34 14.00 16.44
CA CYS A 83 -11.67 13.88 17.73
C CYS A 83 -10.30 13.29 17.40
#